data_AF-A0AAD7MDB2-F1
#
_entry.id   AF-A0AAD7MDB2-F1
#
_cell.length_a   1.000
_cell.length_b   1.000
_cell.length_c   1.000
_cell.angle_alpha   90.00
_cell.angle_beta   90.00
_cell.angle_gamma   90.00
#
_symmetry.space_group_name_H-M   'P 1'
#
loop_
_entity.id
_entity.type
_entity.pdbx_description
1 polymer ?
#
loop_
_entity_poly.entity_id
_entity_poly.type
_entity_poly.pdbx_seq_one_letter_code
_entity_poly.pdbx_strand_id
1 'polypeptide(L)'
;ETVFEHMRADQHAAGVTPHTPFSDEDEWELANWLSKNVSQTATDVYLKLPITQRRTRVSYHNNYAYLQKVDQLPTGPGWKCEIVTAAGNQLDENDEIMKEDLELWKRDPVECIKELMGNPAFHDFMAYVPEHIYGNKTGTEESRIFDEM
;
A
#
# COMPACT_ATOMS: atom_id res chain seq x y z
N GLU A 1 -20.80 -0.02 -7.28
CA GLU A 1 -19.62 -0.49 -8.00
C GLU A 1 -18.39 0.04 -7.29
N THR A 2 -17.46 -0.83 -6.89
CA THR A 2 -16.25 -0.45 -6.14
C THR A 2 -15.11 -0.08 -7.09
N VAL A 3 -14.07 0.58 -6.57
CA VAL A 3 -12.87 0.91 -7.36
C VAL A 3 -12.23 -0.34 -7.96
N PHE A 4 -12.24 -1.45 -7.22
CA PHE A 4 -11.70 -2.74 -7.68
C PHE A 4 -12.52 -3.37 -8.79
N GLU A 5 -13.85 -3.24 -8.75
CA GLU A 5 -14.73 -3.70 -9.83
C GLU A 5 -14.48 -2.90 -11.11
N HIS A 6 -14.32 -1.59 -11.01
CA HIS A 6 -13.99 -0.73 -12.14
C HIS A 6 -12.61 -1.08 -12.74
N MET A 7 -11.58 -1.20 -11.91
CA MET A 7 -10.24 -1.62 -12.35
C MET A 7 -10.26 -2.96 -13.07
N ARG A 8 -11.01 -3.93 -12.54
CA ARG A 8 -11.17 -5.24 -13.16
C ARG A 8 -11.91 -5.16 -14.50
N ALA A 9 -12.95 -4.33 -14.58
CA ALA A 9 -13.69 -4.10 -15.82
C ALA A 9 -12.78 -3.46 -16.89
N ASP A 10 -11.98 -2.47 -16.53
CA ASP A 10 -11.02 -1.82 -17.42
C ASP A 10 -9.95 -2.80 -17.90
N GLN A 11 -9.42 -3.65 -17.02
CA GLN A 11 -8.46 -4.70 -17.38
C GLN A 11 -9.07 -5.69 -18.38
N HIS A 12 -10.30 -6.15 -18.13
CA HIS A 12 -11.01 -7.03 -19.06
C HIS A 12 -11.29 -6.36 -20.40
N ALA A 13 -11.71 -5.09 -20.40
CA ALA A 13 -11.98 -4.32 -21.62
C ALA A 13 -10.71 -4.09 -22.46
N ALA A 14 -9.58 -3.85 -21.81
CA ALA A 14 -8.28 -3.73 -22.46
C ALA A 14 -7.67 -5.08 -22.87
N GLY A 15 -8.27 -6.21 -22.45
CA GLY A 15 -7.75 -7.55 -22.73
C GLY A 15 -6.40 -7.84 -22.08
N VAL A 16 -6.07 -7.13 -21.01
CA VAL A 16 -4.77 -7.25 -20.33
C VAL A 16 -4.83 -8.29 -19.21
N THR A 17 -3.68 -8.84 -18.83
CA THR A 17 -3.60 -9.87 -17.79
C THR A 17 -3.78 -9.27 -16.40
N PRO A 18 -4.21 -10.05 -15.39
CA PRO A 18 -4.24 -9.59 -14.00
C PRO A 18 -2.88 -9.12 -13.46
N HIS A 19 -1.79 -9.55 -14.08
CA HIS A 19 -0.42 -9.19 -13.70
C HIS A 19 0.09 -7.92 -14.40
N THR A 20 -0.74 -7.24 -15.19
CA THR A 20 -0.39 -5.95 -15.80
C THR A 20 0.08 -4.97 -14.73
N PRO A 21 1.22 -4.27 -14.92
CA PRO A 21 1.94 -4.05 -16.17
C PRO A 21 3.01 -5.10 -16.50
N PHE A 22 3.15 -6.17 -15.73
CA PHE A 22 4.08 -7.25 -15.98
C PHE A 22 3.57 -8.20 -17.07
N SER A 23 4.49 -8.91 -17.70
CA SER A 23 4.24 -9.77 -18.85
C SER A 23 3.48 -11.04 -18.45
N ASP A 24 3.81 -11.58 -17.28
CA ASP A 24 3.25 -12.81 -16.73
C ASP A 24 3.38 -12.84 -15.19
N GLU A 25 2.90 -13.93 -14.60
CA GLU A 25 2.94 -14.18 -13.15
C GLU A 25 4.39 -14.31 -12.64
N ASP A 26 5.25 -15.03 -13.36
CA ASP A 26 6.65 -15.23 -13.00
C ASP A 26 7.41 -13.89 -12.89
N GLU A 27 7.19 -12.98 -13.84
CA GLU A 27 7.77 -11.65 -13.82
C GLU A 27 7.23 -10.81 -12.65
N TRP A 28 5.93 -10.89 -12.35
CA TRP A 28 5.33 -10.21 -11.20
C TRP A 28 5.88 -10.73 -9.88
N GLU A 29 6.06 -12.05 -9.73
CA GLU A 29 6.64 -12.65 -8.53
C GLU A 29 8.08 -12.17 -8.29
N LEU A 30 8.89 -12.12 -9.34
CA LEU A 30 10.25 -11.58 -9.27
C LEU A 30 10.24 -10.09 -8.88
N ALA A 31 9.36 -9.29 -9.48
CA ALA A 31 9.20 -7.88 -9.12
C ALA A 31 8.84 -7.70 -7.63
N ASN A 32 7.84 -8.44 -7.15
CA ASN A 32 7.39 -8.43 -5.76
C ASN A 32 8.53 -8.85 -4.80
N TRP A 33 9.29 -9.89 -5.15
CA TRP A 33 10.43 -10.33 -4.36
C TRP A 33 11.54 -9.27 -4.29
N LEU A 34 11.88 -8.64 -5.41
CA LEU A 34 12.87 -7.56 -5.47
C LEU A 34 12.47 -6.38 -4.58
N SER A 35 11.20 -5.96 -4.65
CA SER A 35 10.67 -4.85 -3.82
C SER A 35 10.81 -5.11 -2.32
N LYS A 36 10.60 -6.35 -1.87
CA LYS A 36 10.60 -6.71 -0.45
C LYS A 36 11.99 -6.99 0.12
N ASN A 37 12.91 -7.48 -0.70
CA ASN A 37 14.16 -8.07 -0.21
C ASN A 37 15.43 -7.35 -0.67
N VAL A 38 15.35 -6.47 -1.66
CA VAL A 38 16.53 -5.93 -2.34
C VAL A 38 16.48 -4.41 -2.40
N SER A 39 17.62 -3.76 -2.16
CA SER A 39 17.74 -2.30 -2.30
C SER A 39 17.65 -1.89 -3.78
N GLN A 40 17.32 -0.63 -4.05
CA GLN A 40 17.27 -0.11 -5.42
C GLN A 40 18.61 -0.28 -6.18
N THR A 41 19.73 -0.03 -5.50
CA THR A 41 21.07 -0.19 -6.09
C THR A 41 21.37 -1.65 -6.40
N ALA A 42 21.06 -2.58 -5.50
CA ALA A 42 21.28 -4.00 -5.73
C ALA A 42 20.33 -4.56 -6.81
N THR A 43 19.11 -4.03 -6.91
CA THR A 43 18.17 -4.33 -7.98
C THR A 43 18.74 -3.93 -9.34
N ASP A 44 19.33 -2.73 -9.45
CA ASP A 44 19.96 -2.28 -10.70
C ASP A 44 21.13 -3.20 -11.13
N VAL A 45 21.95 -3.63 -10.17
CA VAL A 45 23.05 -4.59 -10.42
C VAL A 45 22.49 -5.94 -10.86
N TYR A 46 21.49 -6.46 -10.15
CA TYR A 46 20.84 -7.74 -10.46
C TYR A 46 20.25 -7.75 -11.88
N LEU A 47 19.57 -6.66 -12.28
CA LEU A 47 18.96 -6.53 -13.59
C LEU A 47 20.01 -6.48 -14.71
N LYS A 48 21.21 -5.95 -14.42
CA LYS A 48 22.33 -5.91 -15.38
C LYS A 48 23.11 -7.22 -15.50
N LEU A 49 22.85 -8.22 -14.66
CA LEU A 49 23.55 -9.51 -14.74
C LEU A 49 23.26 -10.19 -16.09
N PRO A 50 24.28 -10.86 -16.70
CA PRO A 50 24.09 -11.55 -17.98
C PRO A 50 22.99 -12.62 -17.95
N ILE A 51 22.72 -13.24 -16.80
CA ILE A 51 21.65 -14.22 -16.65
C ILE A 51 20.28 -13.57 -16.80
N THR A 52 20.06 -12.44 -16.14
CA THR A 52 18.80 -11.69 -16.19
C THR A 52 18.56 -11.12 -17.59
N GLN A 53 19.61 -10.57 -18.20
CA GLN A 53 19.54 -9.99 -19.56
C GLN A 53 19.34 -11.04 -20.66
N ARG A 54 19.95 -12.23 -20.53
CA ARG A 54 19.95 -13.23 -21.63
C ARG A 54 18.87 -14.29 -21.48
N ARG A 55 18.62 -14.75 -20.25
CA ARG A 55 17.74 -15.89 -19.95
C ARG A 55 16.39 -15.44 -19.41
N THR A 56 16.38 -14.73 -18.28
CA THR A 56 15.14 -14.30 -17.62
C THR A 56 14.36 -13.31 -18.48
N ARG A 57 15.07 -12.37 -19.13
CA ARG A 57 14.50 -11.40 -20.08
C ARG A 57 13.26 -10.67 -19.55
N VAL A 58 13.36 -10.17 -18.32
CA VAL A 58 12.34 -9.28 -17.77
C VAL A 58 12.20 -8.03 -18.64
N SER A 59 10.99 -7.52 -18.71
CA SER A 59 10.56 -6.31 -19.41
C SER A 59 11.19 -5.01 -18.87
N TYR A 60 11.79 -5.04 -17.67
CA TYR A 60 12.51 -3.93 -17.05
C TYR A 60 14.02 -4.20 -16.98
N HIS A 61 14.81 -3.50 -17.80
CA HIS A 61 16.23 -3.77 -17.97
C HIS A 61 17.13 -3.05 -16.94
N ASN A 62 16.58 -2.14 -16.14
CA ASN A 62 17.29 -1.40 -15.09
C ASN A 62 16.30 -1.02 -13.97
N ASN A 63 16.83 -0.49 -12.86
CA ASN A 63 15.99 -0.12 -11.72
C ASN A 63 14.98 1.00 -12.07
N TYR A 64 15.32 1.91 -12.98
CA TYR A 64 14.41 2.97 -13.40
C TYR A 64 13.16 2.42 -14.12
N ALA A 65 13.35 1.55 -15.13
CA ALA A 65 12.27 0.91 -15.86
C ALA A 65 11.44 -0.01 -14.95
N TYR A 66 12.09 -0.64 -13.96
CA TYR A 66 11.42 -1.42 -12.93
C TYR A 66 10.48 -0.54 -12.10
N LEU A 67 10.98 0.57 -11.55
CA LEU A 67 10.16 1.50 -10.77
C LEU A 67 9.03 2.11 -11.61
N GLN A 68 9.27 2.42 -12.88
CA GLN A 68 8.22 2.90 -13.79
C GLN A 68 7.09 1.87 -13.97
N LYS A 69 7.38 0.57 -13.92
CA LYS A 69 6.34 -0.47 -13.90
C LYS A 69 5.65 -0.54 -12.54
N VAL A 70 6.39 -0.43 -11.44
CA VAL A 70 5.79 -0.38 -10.09
C VAL A 70 4.82 0.80 -9.97
N ASP A 71 5.17 1.97 -10.51
CA ASP A 71 4.33 3.19 -10.47
C ASP A 71 3.05 3.08 -11.30
N GLN A 72 2.99 2.14 -12.25
CA GLN A 72 1.78 1.86 -13.03
C GLN A 72 0.79 0.94 -12.29
N LEU A 73 1.20 0.34 -11.18
CA LEU A 73 0.30 -0.46 -10.37
C LEU A 73 -0.79 0.42 -9.76
N PRO A 74 -2.02 -0.10 -9.61
CA PRO A 74 -3.06 0.63 -8.92
C PRO A 74 -2.59 0.98 -7.51
N THR A 75 -2.65 2.27 -7.18
CA THR A 75 -2.33 2.78 -5.86
C THR A 75 -3.63 3.18 -5.15
N GLY A 76 -3.62 3.07 -3.82
CA GLY A 76 -4.69 3.58 -2.98
C GLY A 76 -4.73 5.11 -2.95
N PRO A 77 -5.52 5.69 -2.02
CA PRO A 77 -5.62 7.12 -1.82
C PRO A 77 -4.25 7.80 -1.72
N GLY A 78 -4.14 8.91 -2.42
CA GLY A 78 -2.89 9.66 -2.54
C GLY A 78 -2.41 10.17 -1.18
N TRP A 79 -1.10 10.11 -0.98
CA TRP A 79 -0.45 10.79 0.14
C TRP A 79 -0.45 12.29 -0.08
N LYS A 80 -0.74 13.04 0.99
CA LYS A 80 -0.61 14.50 1.07
C LYS A 80 0.44 14.82 2.12
N CYS A 81 1.39 15.67 1.76
CA CYS A 81 2.36 16.21 2.71
C CYS A 81 1.96 17.65 3.03
N GLU A 82 1.76 17.93 4.32
CA GLU A 82 1.51 19.27 4.84
C GLU A 82 2.59 19.62 5.85
N ILE A 83 3.11 20.85 5.78
CA ILE A 83 4.06 21.34 6.77
C ILE A 83 3.26 21.94 7.92
N VAL A 84 3.48 21.43 9.13
CA VAL A 84 2.86 21.91 10.36
C VAL A 84 3.93 22.53 11.25
N THR A 85 3.79 23.81 11.53
CA THR A 85 4.66 24.51 12.49
C THR A 85 4.18 24.25 13.91
N ALA A 86 4.97 23.51 14.69
CA ALA A 86 4.72 23.26 16.10
C ALA A 86 5.51 24.26 16.95
N ALA A 87 4.84 24.91 17.91
CA ALA A 87 5.50 25.71 18.92
C ALA A 87 5.97 24.79 20.06
N GLY A 88 7.27 24.82 20.34
CA GLY A 88 7.87 24.07 21.45
C GLY A 88 7.61 24.74 22.81
N ASN A 89 8.29 24.23 23.83
CA ASN A 89 8.30 24.79 25.18
C ASN A 89 9.61 25.53 25.53
N GLN A 90 10.52 25.67 24.57
CA GLN A 90 11.80 26.34 24.72
C GLN A 90 11.76 27.74 24.10
N LEU A 91 12.51 28.66 24.70
CA LEU A 91 12.74 29.99 24.17
C LEU A 91 14.07 30.03 23.43
N ASP A 92 14.14 30.83 22.37
CA ASP A 92 15.39 31.11 21.65
C ASP A 92 16.21 32.22 22.33
N GLU A 93 17.30 32.64 21.69
CA GLU A 93 18.20 33.70 22.21
C GLU A 93 17.55 35.09 22.31
N ASN A 94 16.36 35.27 21.71
CA ASN A 94 15.60 36.51 21.71
C ASN A 94 14.36 36.44 22.64
N ASP A 95 14.28 35.43 23.51
CA ASP A 95 13.11 35.14 24.36
C ASP A 95 11.82 34.83 23.55
N GLU A 96 11.93 34.38 22.29
CA GLU A 96 10.79 33.95 21.48
C GLU A 96 10.59 32.43 21.55
N ILE A 97 9.33 31.95 21.51
CA ILE A 97 9.04 30.51 21.52
C ILE A 97 9.61 29.87 20.27
N MET A 98 10.50 28.89 20.45
CA MET A 98 11.06 28.09 19.38
C MET A 98 9.95 27.35 18.62
N LYS A 99 10.03 27.41 17.29
CA LYS A 99 9.11 26.73 16.38
C LYS A 99 9.87 25.71 15.56
N GLU A 100 9.24 24.58 15.31
CA GLU A 100 9.76 23.53 14.44
C GLU A 100 8.73 23.24 13.35
N ASP A 101 9.21 23.16 12.11
CA ASP A 101 8.38 22.76 10.97
C ASP A 101 8.45 21.24 10.81
N LEU A 102 7.30 20.59 10.92
CA LEU A 102 7.16 19.14 10.84
C LEU A 102 6.42 18.75 9.55
N GLU A 103 6.93 17.73 8.86
CA GLU A 103 6.24 17.13 7.70
C GLU A 103 5.16 16.15 8.16
N LEU A 104 3.89 16.52 7.98
CA LEU A 104 2.75 15.66 8.22
C LEU A 104 2.33 14.96 6.92
N TRP A 105 2.64 13.67 6.84
CA TRP A 105 2.16 12.79 5.78
C TRP A 105 0.81 12.18 6.15
N LYS A 106 -0.24 12.53 5.40
CA LYS A 106 -1.61 12.04 5.66
C LYS A 106 -2.32 11.60 4.38
N ARG A 107 -3.38 10.82 4.55
CA ARG A 107 -4.32 10.44 3.47
C ARG A 107 -5.71 10.94 3.82
N ASP A 108 -6.59 11.01 2.83
CA ASP A 108 -7.99 11.25 3.09
C ASP A 108 -8.59 9.99 3.77
N PRO A 109 -9.06 10.09 5.03
CA PRO A 109 -9.58 8.93 5.75
C PRO A 109 -10.85 8.37 5.08
N VAL A 110 -11.68 9.23 4.46
CA VAL A 110 -12.90 8.79 3.77
C VAL A 110 -12.54 7.98 2.53
N GLU A 111 -11.52 8.39 1.78
CA GLU A 111 -11.04 7.62 0.63
C GLU A 111 -10.41 6.29 1.06
N CYS A 112 -9.64 6.28 2.17
CA CYS A 112 -9.06 5.05 2.72
C CYS A 112 -10.13 4.04 3.14
N ILE A 113 -11.16 4.50 3.84
CA ILE A 113 -12.27 3.63 4.26
C ILE A 113 -13.02 3.10 3.04
N LYS A 114 -13.31 3.96 2.04
CA LYS A 114 -13.97 3.52 0.79
C LYS A 114 -13.16 2.46 0.04
N GLU A 115 -11.83 2.62 -0.03
CA GLU A 115 -10.94 1.62 -0.63
C GLU A 115 -10.99 0.30 0.15
N LEU A 116 -10.83 0.35 1.47
CA LEU A 116 -10.87 -0.84 2.33
C LEU A 116 -12.20 -1.60 2.19
N MET A 117 -13.32 -0.89 2.27
CA MET A 117 -14.65 -1.49 2.11
C MET A 117 -14.88 -2.03 0.70
N GLY A 118 -14.26 -1.41 -0.31
CA GLY A 118 -14.39 -1.82 -1.71
C GLY A 118 -13.53 -3.01 -2.10
N ASN A 119 -12.56 -3.38 -1.26
CA ASN A 119 -11.60 -4.44 -1.56
C ASN A 119 -12.21 -5.83 -1.29
N PRO A 120 -12.34 -6.69 -2.32
CA PRO A 120 -12.91 -8.03 -2.15
C PRO A 120 -12.17 -8.91 -1.14
N ALA A 121 -10.87 -8.67 -0.90
CA ALA A 121 -10.08 -9.43 0.08
C ALA A 121 -10.60 -9.27 1.53
N PHE A 122 -11.32 -8.19 1.82
CA PHE A 122 -11.88 -7.92 3.14
C PHE A 122 -13.35 -8.29 3.26
N HIS A 123 -14.00 -8.78 2.19
CA HIS A 123 -15.43 -9.08 2.18
C HIS A 123 -15.89 -9.93 3.38
N ASP A 124 -15.17 -11.02 3.65
CA ASP A 124 -15.53 -11.97 4.70
C ASP A 124 -15.11 -11.50 6.12
N PHE A 125 -14.39 -10.37 6.21
CA PHE A 125 -13.94 -9.77 7.46
C PHE A 125 -14.71 -8.49 7.81
N MET A 126 -15.68 -8.08 6.99
CA MET A 126 -16.50 -6.90 7.25
C MET A 126 -17.76 -7.26 8.04
N ALA A 127 -17.90 -6.68 9.23
CA ALA A 127 -19.12 -6.71 10.01
C ALA A 127 -19.81 -5.35 9.97
N TYR A 128 -21.06 -5.32 9.50
CA TYR A 128 -21.89 -4.10 9.44
C TYR A 128 -22.90 -4.00 10.58
N VAL A 129 -22.94 -5.03 11.42
CA VAL A 129 -23.82 -5.12 12.58
C VAL A 129 -22.97 -5.42 13.82
N PRO A 130 -23.36 -4.93 15.00
CA PRO A 130 -22.68 -5.29 16.23
C PRO A 130 -22.69 -6.81 16.43
N GLU A 131 -21.53 -7.39 16.66
CA GLU A 131 -21.40 -8.80 17.00
C GLU A 131 -21.18 -8.99 18.51
N HIS A 132 -21.78 -10.03 19.06
CA HIS A 132 -21.46 -10.48 20.41
C HIS A 132 -20.35 -11.52 20.32
N ILE A 133 -19.14 -11.14 20.72
CA ILE A 133 -17.99 -12.03 20.77
C ILE A 133 -17.86 -12.55 22.20
N TYR A 134 -17.67 -13.86 22.36
CA TYR A 134 -17.52 -14.50 23.67
C TYR A 134 -16.16 -15.21 23.73
N GLY A 135 -15.41 -15.03 24.81
CA GLY A 135 -14.09 -15.63 25.01
C GLY A 135 -14.11 -17.13 25.32
N ASN A 136 -15.30 -17.73 25.46
CA ASN A 136 -15.46 -19.17 25.69
C ASN A 136 -16.39 -19.83 24.66
N LYS A 137 -16.23 -21.14 24.48
CA LYS A 137 -17.04 -21.94 23.54
C LYS A 137 -18.51 -22.05 23.94
N THR A 138 -18.84 -21.75 25.20
CA THR A 138 -20.19 -21.86 25.76
C THR A 138 -21.04 -20.60 25.51
N GLY A 139 -20.45 -19.49 25.08
CA GLY A 139 -21.19 -18.27 24.74
C GLY A 139 -21.89 -17.62 25.94
N THR A 140 -21.31 -17.71 27.14
CA THR A 140 -21.95 -17.15 28.35
C THR A 140 -21.70 -15.65 28.45
N GLU A 141 -22.71 -14.88 28.85
CA GLU A 141 -22.66 -13.42 29.04
C GLU A 141 -21.46 -12.95 29.87
N GLU A 142 -21.05 -13.70 30.90
CA GLU A 142 -19.88 -13.38 31.74
C GLU A 142 -18.53 -13.39 30.99
N SER A 143 -18.48 -14.04 29.82
CA SER A 143 -17.28 -14.11 28.97
C SER A 143 -17.37 -13.23 27.73
N ARG A 144 -18.38 -12.36 27.66
CA ARG A 144 -18.55 -11.43 26.55
C ARG A 144 -17.35 -10.49 26.50
N ILE A 145 -16.74 -10.42 25.33
CA ILE A 145 -15.66 -9.50 25.03
C ILE A 145 -16.30 -8.20 24.55
N PHE A 146 -15.92 -7.10 25.17
CA PHE A 146 -16.26 -5.76 24.73
C PHE A 146 -15.00 -5.18 24.10
N ASP A 147 -15.08 -4.86 22.81
CA ASP A 147 -14.02 -4.13 22.11
C ASP A 147 -14.40 -2.65 22.06
N GLU A 148 -13.44 -1.77 22.33
CA GLU A 148 -13.63 -0.33 22.20
C GLU A 148 -13.46 0.03 20.71
N MET A 149 -14.56 0.40 20.07
CA MET A 149 -14.59 0.91 18.70
C MET A 149 -13.84 2.24 18.58
#